data_AF-A0AAD8P9T1-F1
#
_entry.id   AF-A0AAD8P9T1-F1
#
_cell.length_a   1.000
_cell.length_b   1.000
_cell.length_c   1.000
_cell.angle_alpha   90.00
_cell.angle_beta   90.00
_cell.angle_gamma   90.00
#
_symmetry.space_group_name_H-M   'P 1'
#
loop_
_entity.id
_entity.type
_entity.pdbx_description
1 polymer ?
#
loop_
_entity_poly.entity_id
_entity_poly.type
_entity_poly.pdbx_seq_one_letter_code
_entity_poly.pdbx_strand_id
1 'polypeptide(L)'
;MLQDLLASEENVVLVDKFIPSKDARNQLLAVQATMFECGGVALGVNAEHRIVDASTLCTFLNKWAAAMNKQEENGIEFAAGQGFTFNSSSTLLPGRCFKPAPLQPISDDDMSSKYIRKMYTFSESAISNMKAKARRHDHWSKVQLVSATIWKARISVDWANNNPRDSILLQAVNLRGKTMSLIPKHSCGNFWGFCATKAGTIETTEELTDRLTYNIKKTVNNFSKVNHNTEEGQLMVLKSFSVPYIPESTNVITATSWCKFPFYEVDFGFGKPTWVAPGCVPVVNSSCLMDEAQGNGIVAHVLLEVKDVPYFEKALQDDGIIA
;
A
#
# COMPACT_ATOMS: atom_id res chain seq x y z
N MET A 1 22.89 15.50 1.44
CA MET A 1 22.31 15.72 2.78
C MET A 1 20.92 15.09 2.86
N LEU A 2 20.34 14.87 4.06
CA LEU A 2 18.96 14.37 4.21
C LEU A 2 17.93 15.25 3.46
N GLN A 3 18.17 16.56 3.41
CA GLN A 3 17.32 17.50 2.68
C GLN A 3 17.29 17.22 1.16
N ASP A 4 18.39 16.78 0.55
CA ASP A 4 18.43 16.45 -0.88
C ASP A 4 17.63 15.17 -1.20
N LEU A 5 17.54 14.26 -0.23
CA LEU A 5 16.69 13.05 -0.32
C LEU A 5 15.20 13.39 -0.19
N LEU A 6 14.87 14.35 0.66
CA LEU A 6 13.49 14.78 0.90
C LEU A 6 12.98 15.75 -0.18
N ALA A 7 13.86 16.48 -0.85
CA ALA A 7 13.51 17.53 -1.80
C ALA A 7 13.23 17.02 -3.23
N SER A 8 13.73 15.84 -3.63
CA SER A 8 13.49 15.33 -4.98
C SER A 8 12.37 14.29 -4.98
N GLU A 9 11.29 14.56 -5.70
CA GLU A 9 10.27 13.55 -6.06
C GLU A 9 10.84 12.42 -6.96
N GLU A 10 12.10 12.58 -7.41
CA GLU A 10 12.81 11.68 -8.33
C GLU A 10 13.66 10.60 -7.63
N ASN A 11 14.07 10.75 -6.37
CA ASN A 11 15.03 9.84 -5.73
C ASN A 11 14.40 8.68 -4.95
N VAL A 12 13.28 8.12 -5.43
CA VAL A 12 12.72 6.90 -4.81
C VAL A 12 13.71 5.73 -4.89
N VAL A 13 14.58 5.71 -5.91
CA VAL A 13 15.68 4.75 -6.04
C VAL A 13 16.66 4.79 -4.86
N LEU A 14 16.83 5.96 -4.21
CA LEU A 14 17.67 6.07 -3.03
C LEU A 14 17.00 5.50 -1.78
N VAL A 15 15.67 5.45 -1.72
CA VAL A 15 14.93 4.80 -0.61
C VAL A 15 15.32 3.33 -0.50
N ASP A 16 15.36 2.64 -1.63
CA ASP A 16 15.64 1.21 -1.67
C ASP A 16 17.08 0.90 -1.22
N LYS A 17 18.02 1.86 -1.29
CA LYS A 17 19.40 1.72 -0.76
C LYS A 17 19.47 1.74 0.78
N PHE A 18 18.48 2.32 1.44
CA PHE A 18 18.41 2.30 2.91
C PHE A 18 17.75 1.03 3.44
N ILE A 19 17.05 0.27 2.58
CA ILE A 19 16.40 -0.98 2.93
C ILE A 19 17.44 -2.11 2.80
N PRO A 20 17.71 -2.89 3.86
CA PRO A 20 18.69 -3.96 3.77
C PRO A 20 18.25 -5.03 2.76
N SER A 21 19.18 -5.44 1.91
CA SER A 21 19.05 -6.65 1.08
C SER A 21 18.94 -7.88 1.98
N LYS A 22 18.12 -8.86 1.58
CA LYS A 22 18.11 -10.17 2.23
C LYS A 22 19.21 -11.04 1.61
N ASP A 23 20.43 -10.90 2.10
CA ASP A 23 21.59 -11.65 1.60
C ASP A 23 21.54 -13.15 1.97
N ALA A 24 20.62 -13.57 2.83
CA ALA A 24 20.43 -14.96 3.24
C ALA A 24 19.01 -15.47 2.97
N ARG A 25 18.91 -16.58 2.24
CA ARG A 25 17.68 -17.41 2.20
C ARG A 25 17.31 -17.74 3.65
N ASN A 26 16.16 -17.24 4.12
CA ASN A 26 15.54 -17.43 5.45
C ASN A 26 15.58 -16.25 6.44
N GLN A 27 16.01 -15.04 6.06
CA GLN A 27 15.82 -13.87 6.93
C GLN A 27 14.35 -13.39 6.95
N LEU A 28 13.71 -13.50 8.12
CA LEU A 28 12.33 -13.04 8.36
C LEU A 28 12.24 -11.52 8.54
N LEU A 29 13.29 -10.91 9.09
CA LEU A 29 13.43 -9.49 9.34
C LEU A 29 14.89 -9.09 9.17
N ALA A 30 15.13 -8.00 8.44
CA ALA A 30 16.41 -7.31 8.37
C ALA A 30 16.17 -5.83 8.62
N VAL A 31 17.07 -5.19 9.38
CA VAL A 31 16.98 -3.77 9.74
C VAL A 31 18.32 -3.10 9.50
N GLN A 32 18.30 -1.91 8.91
CA GLN A 32 19.46 -1.07 8.66
C GLN A 32 19.21 0.32 9.22
N ALA A 33 20.10 0.80 10.08
CA ALA A 33 20.14 2.19 10.51
C ALA A 33 21.28 2.89 9.76
N THR A 34 20.96 3.96 9.05
CA THR A 34 21.93 4.77 8.29
C THR A 34 21.98 6.17 8.90
N MET A 35 23.13 6.54 9.44
CA MET A 35 23.35 7.89 9.99
C MET A 35 23.95 8.80 8.93
N PHE A 36 23.39 9.99 8.77
CA PHE A 36 23.89 11.02 7.87
C PHE A 36 24.88 11.93 8.60
N GLU A 37 25.82 12.53 7.86
CA GLU A 37 26.80 13.47 8.42
C GLU A 37 26.14 14.69 9.11
N CYS A 38 24.93 15.06 8.69
CA CYS A 38 24.14 16.13 9.30
C CYS A 38 23.40 15.71 10.58
N GLY A 39 23.65 14.50 11.10
CA GLY A 39 23.00 13.95 12.30
C GLY A 39 21.60 13.35 12.07
N GLY A 40 21.09 13.40 10.84
CA GLY A 40 19.84 12.70 10.48
C GLY A 40 20.02 11.18 10.52
N VAL A 41 18.92 10.44 10.68
CA VAL A 41 18.92 8.97 10.68
C VAL A 41 17.82 8.44 9.75
N ALA A 42 18.17 7.47 8.90
CA ALA A 42 17.21 6.66 8.15
C ALA A 42 17.19 5.23 8.72
N LEU A 43 15.99 4.72 9.00
CA LEU A 43 15.76 3.34 9.44
C LEU A 43 15.05 2.56 8.33
N GLY A 44 15.77 1.68 7.65
CA GLY A 44 15.22 0.76 6.67
C GLY A 44 14.87 -0.58 7.30
N VAL A 45 13.68 -1.10 7.00
CA VAL A 45 13.18 -2.34 7.57
C VAL A 45 12.61 -3.23 6.47
N ASN A 46 13.14 -4.44 6.36
CA ASN A 46 12.73 -5.44 5.39
C ASN A 46 12.17 -6.66 6.14
N ALA A 47 10.87 -6.92 6.01
CA ALA A 47 10.19 -8.03 6.67
C ALA A 47 9.58 -8.99 5.65
N GLU A 48 9.60 -10.28 5.96
CA GLU A 48 9.02 -11.32 5.10
C GLU A 48 7.49 -11.22 5.01
N HIS A 49 6.98 -10.88 3.82
CA HIS A 49 5.55 -10.65 3.62
C HIS A 49 4.70 -11.91 3.81
N ARG A 50 5.29 -13.13 3.79
CA ARG A 50 4.57 -14.38 4.15
C ARG A 50 4.00 -14.36 5.56
N ILE A 51 4.61 -13.60 6.47
CA ILE A 51 4.20 -13.53 7.89
C ILE A 51 3.81 -12.12 8.34
N VAL A 52 4.16 -11.07 7.59
CA VAL A 52 3.97 -9.68 8.01
C VAL A 52 3.24 -8.90 6.91
N ASP A 53 2.04 -8.43 7.20
CA ASP A 53 1.42 -7.34 6.43
C ASP A 53 1.82 -5.95 6.97
N ALA A 54 1.49 -4.89 6.24
CA ALA A 54 1.84 -3.52 6.62
C ALA A 54 1.31 -3.11 8.01
N SER A 55 0.13 -3.59 8.40
CA SER A 55 -0.45 -3.33 9.73
C SER A 55 0.37 -4.01 10.83
N THR A 56 0.85 -5.23 10.59
CA THR A 56 1.74 -5.97 11.48
C THR A 56 3.09 -5.27 11.58
N LEU A 57 3.69 -4.88 10.44
CA LEU A 57 4.97 -4.16 10.41
C LEU A 57 4.87 -2.86 11.21
N CYS A 58 3.84 -2.05 10.96
CA CYS A 58 3.62 -0.81 11.69
C CYS A 58 3.46 -1.05 13.21
N THR A 59 2.72 -2.08 13.60
CA THR A 59 2.53 -2.43 15.02
C THR A 59 3.84 -2.87 15.64
N PHE A 60 4.63 -3.68 14.94
CA PHE A 60 5.97 -4.10 15.36
C PHE A 60 6.89 -2.91 15.60
N LEU A 61 6.98 -1.97 14.65
CA LEU A 61 7.83 -0.78 14.78
C LEU A 61 7.43 0.11 15.96
N ASN A 62 6.13 0.40 16.11
CA ASN A 62 5.62 1.21 17.23
C ASN A 62 5.92 0.55 18.59
N LYS A 63 5.76 -0.78 18.68
CA LYS A 63 6.03 -1.52 19.92
C LYS A 63 7.52 -1.64 20.21
N TRP A 64 8.34 -1.80 19.18
CA TRP A 64 9.80 -1.79 19.30
C TRP A 64 10.29 -0.43 19.82
N ALA A 65 9.86 0.66 19.19
CA ALA A 65 10.14 2.03 19.62
C ALA A 65 9.71 2.27 21.08
N ALA A 66 8.47 1.92 21.43
CA ALA A 66 7.99 2.07 22.80
C ALA A 66 8.75 1.22 23.83
N ALA A 67 9.22 0.02 23.45
CA ALA A 67 10.02 -0.82 24.32
C ALA A 67 11.40 -0.21 24.59
N MET A 68 12.02 0.42 23.58
CA MET A 68 13.29 1.13 23.74
C MET A 68 13.16 2.31 24.71
N ASN A 69 12.13 3.15 24.54
CA ASN A 69 11.94 4.34 25.39
C ASN A 69 11.62 3.97 26.85
N LYS A 70 10.94 2.83 27.09
CA LYS A 70 10.64 2.36 28.46
C LYS A 70 11.85 1.86 29.22
N GLN A 71 12.91 1.41 28.52
CA GLN A 71 14.13 0.95 29.20
C GLN A 71 14.85 2.09 29.93
N GLU A 72 14.64 3.35 29.53
CA GLU A 72 15.26 4.51 30.20
C GLU A 72 14.55 4.90 31.50
N GLU A 73 13.25 4.62 31.66
CA GLU A 73 12.47 5.11 32.80
C GLU A 73 12.36 4.12 33.97
N ASN A 74 12.29 2.81 33.73
CA ASN A 74 12.28 1.78 34.77
C ASN A 74 12.67 0.42 34.15
N GLY A 75 13.55 -0.33 34.84
CA GLY A 75 14.08 -1.62 34.38
C GLY A 75 13.03 -2.54 33.75
N ILE A 76 13.47 -3.28 32.72
CA ILE A 76 12.70 -4.07 31.76
C ILE A 76 11.47 -4.77 32.38
N GLU A 77 10.32 -4.11 32.36
CA GLU A 77 9.03 -4.80 32.38
C GLU A 77 8.59 -4.95 30.91
N PHE A 78 9.06 -6.02 30.25
CA PHE A 78 8.36 -6.50 29.07
C PHE A 78 6.95 -6.83 29.55
N ALA A 79 6.00 -5.91 29.34
CA ALA A 79 4.58 -6.22 29.40
C ALA A 79 4.25 -7.15 28.23
N ALA A 80 4.82 -8.36 28.27
CA ALA A 80 4.50 -9.51 27.46
C ALA A 80 3.05 -9.88 27.81
N GLY A 81 2.09 -9.15 27.26
CA GLY A 81 0.69 -9.39 27.56
C GLY A 81 -0.31 -8.35 27.09
N GLN A 82 0.06 -7.09 26.87
CA GLN A 82 -0.95 -6.03 26.68
C GLN A 82 -1.08 -5.46 25.26
N GLY A 83 -0.61 -6.14 24.20
CA GLY A 83 -0.79 -5.55 22.87
C GLY A 83 -0.60 -6.43 21.65
N PHE A 84 0.13 -7.54 21.73
CA PHE A 84 0.14 -8.53 20.66
C PHE A 84 -0.77 -9.69 21.04
N THR A 85 -1.94 -9.74 20.43
CA THR A 85 -2.64 -11.02 20.36
C THR A 85 -1.89 -11.84 19.33
N PHE A 86 -1.10 -12.82 19.78
CA PHE A 86 -0.48 -13.84 18.94
C PHE A 86 -1.53 -14.82 18.39
N ASN A 87 -2.59 -14.29 17.79
CA ASN A 87 -3.44 -15.05 16.90
C ASN A 87 -2.76 -14.97 15.53
N SER A 88 -1.89 -15.94 15.25
CA SER A 88 -1.23 -16.01 13.94
C SER A 88 -2.29 -16.08 12.85
N SER A 89 -2.09 -15.33 11.76
CA SER A 89 -2.94 -15.45 10.58
C SER A 89 -2.99 -16.89 10.06
N SER A 90 -1.94 -17.68 10.24
CA SER A 90 -1.93 -19.10 9.87
C SER A 90 -2.91 -19.95 10.67
N THR A 91 -3.28 -19.53 11.88
CA THR A 91 -4.27 -20.22 12.73
C THR A 91 -5.69 -19.84 12.34
N LEU A 92 -5.94 -18.56 12.10
CA LEU A 92 -7.29 -18.06 11.80
C LEU A 92 -7.67 -18.20 10.32
N LEU A 93 -6.70 -17.99 9.44
CA LEU A 93 -6.85 -18.01 7.98
C LEU A 93 -5.77 -18.91 7.39
N PRO A 94 -5.82 -20.24 7.65
CA PRO A 94 -4.79 -21.16 7.19
C PRO A 94 -4.67 -21.09 5.66
N GLY A 95 -3.42 -21.06 5.20
CA GLY A 95 -3.12 -21.12 3.77
C GLY A 95 -3.67 -22.43 3.20
N ARG A 96 -4.46 -22.31 2.14
CA ARG A 96 -4.90 -23.44 1.32
C ARG A 96 -4.33 -23.21 -0.06
N CYS A 97 -3.77 -24.22 -0.72
CA CYS A 97 -3.11 -24.12 -2.02
C CYS A 97 -4.07 -23.60 -3.11
N PHE A 98 -4.28 -22.28 -3.14
CA PHE A 98 -5.08 -21.56 -4.12
C PHE A 98 -4.17 -21.04 -5.22
N LYS A 99 -4.71 -20.98 -6.44
CA LYS A 99 -4.07 -20.24 -7.53
C LYS A 99 -4.19 -18.75 -7.21
N PRO A 100 -3.08 -18.04 -6.96
CA PRO A 100 -3.14 -16.61 -6.70
C PRO A 100 -3.63 -15.86 -7.94
N ALA A 101 -4.10 -14.62 -7.75
CA ALA A 101 -4.38 -13.70 -8.85
C ALA A 101 -3.17 -13.63 -9.80
N PRO A 102 -3.38 -13.47 -11.12
CA PRO A 102 -2.31 -13.42 -12.12
C PRO A 102 -1.56 -12.08 -12.03
N LEU A 103 -0.88 -11.85 -10.92
CA LEU A 103 0.05 -10.75 -10.74
C LEU A 103 1.32 -11.06 -11.52
N GLN A 104 1.85 -10.07 -12.21
CA GLN A 104 3.07 -10.19 -13.00
C GLN A 104 4.24 -9.69 -12.15
N PRO A 105 5.05 -10.58 -11.53
CA PRO A 105 6.28 -10.18 -10.86
C PRO A 105 7.29 -9.68 -11.90
N ILE A 106 8.07 -8.68 -11.51
CA ILE A 106 9.15 -8.11 -12.33
C ILE A 106 10.47 -8.71 -11.83
N SER A 107 11.34 -9.14 -12.75
CA SER A 107 12.69 -9.60 -12.40
C SER A 107 13.56 -8.44 -11.93
N ASP A 108 14.63 -8.73 -11.18
CA ASP A 108 15.55 -7.69 -10.71
C ASP A 108 16.22 -6.93 -11.87
N ASP A 109 16.55 -7.63 -12.96
CA ASP A 109 17.10 -7.02 -14.18
C ASP A 109 16.11 -6.05 -14.84
N ASP A 110 14.83 -6.42 -14.93
CA ASP A 110 13.80 -5.56 -15.51
C ASP A 110 13.48 -4.38 -14.58
N MET A 111 13.43 -4.63 -13.27
CA MET A 111 13.24 -3.57 -12.26
C MET A 111 14.32 -2.48 -12.35
N SER A 112 15.57 -2.86 -12.64
CA SER A 112 16.69 -1.91 -12.73
C SER A 112 16.83 -1.21 -14.08
N SER A 113 16.25 -1.77 -15.15
CA SER A 113 16.45 -1.28 -16.53
C SER A 113 15.21 -0.72 -17.22
N LYS A 114 14.01 -1.21 -16.88
CA LYS A 114 12.75 -0.88 -17.58
C LYS A 114 11.76 -0.12 -16.73
N TYR A 115 11.85 -0.26 -15.41
CA TYR A 115 10.88 0.31 -14.49
C TYR A 115 11.49 1.43 -13.64
N ILE A 116 10.64 2.38 -13.26
CA ILE A 116 10.96 3.43 -12.32
C ILE A 116 9.82 3.60 -11.34
N ARG A 117 10.18 3.82 -10.08
CA ARG A 117 9.23 4.16 -9.03
C ARG A 117 9.18 5.67 -8.90
N LYS A 118 8.01 6.25 -9.12
CA LYS A 118 7.74 7.69 -9.01
C LYS A 118 6.90 7.99 -7.77
N MET A 119 7.08 9.19 -7.23
CA MET A 119 6.22 9.73 -6.19
C MET A 119 5.38 10.86 -6.77
N TYR A 120 4.09 10.86 -6.46
CA TYR A 120 3.19 11.94 -6.82
C TYR A 120 2.42 12.39 -5.58
N THR A 121 2.53 13.67 -5.25
CA THR A 121 1.90 14.25 -4.06
C THR A 121 0.52 14.80 -4.40
N PHE A 122 -0.52 14.24 -3.81
CA PHE A 122 -1.89 14.73 -3.87
C PHE A 122 -2.16 15.55 -2.61
N SER A 123 -1.89 16.86 -2.67
CA SER A 123 -2.12 17.77 -1.55
C SER A 123 -3.59 17.81 -1.10
N GLU A 124 -3.85 18.22 0.14
CA GLU A 124 -5.22 18.38 0.65
C GLU A 124 -6.06 19.32 -0.23
N SER A 125 -5.46 20.40 -0.74
CA SER A 125 -6.11 21.33 -1.66
C SER A 125 -6.43 20.68 -3.00
N ALA A 126 -5.49 19.89 -3.58
CA ALA A 126 -5.75 19.18 -4.83
C ALA A 126 -6.91 18.17 -4.67
N ILE A 127 -6.91 17.40 -3.56
CA ILE A 127 -7.98 16.45 -3.23
C ILE A 127 -9.32 17.17 -3.05
N SER A 128 -9.34 18.30 -2.34
CA SER A 128 -10.55 19.10 -2.12
C SER A 128 -11.08 19.67 -3.43
N ASN A 129 -10.21 20.18 -4.30
CA ASN A 129 -10.57 20.69 -5.62
C ASN A 129 -11.14 19.59 -6.52
N MET A 130 -10.55 18.39 -6.53
CA MET A 130 -11.11 17.24 -7.26
C MET A 130 -12.52 16.90 -6.77
N LYS A 131 -12.75 16.89 -5.45
CA LYS A 131 -14.07 16.63 -4.87
C LYS A 131 -15.09 17.72 -5.25
N ALA A 132 -14.69 18.99 -5.21
CA ALA A 132 -15.56 20.12 -5.52
C ALA A 132 -16.04 20.12 -6.99
N LYS A 133 -15.25 19.54 -7.92
CA LYS A 133 -15.64 19.38 -9.33
C LYS A 133 -16.68 18.28 -9.56
N ALA A 134 -16.80 17.32 -8.64
CA ALA A 134 -17.70 16.17 -8.78
C ALA A 134 -19.12 16.49 -8.33
N ARG A 135 -20.12 15.89 -8.99
CA ARG A 135 -21.54 16.14 -8.70
C ARG A 135 -21.96 15.55 -7.35
N ARG A 136 -21.36 14.42 -6.96
CA ARG A 136 -21.61 13.74 -5.68
C ARG A 136 -20.31 13.16 -5.14
N HIS A 137 -19.80 13.71 -4.04
CA HIS A 137 -18.51 13.32 -3.48
C HIS A 137 -18.53 13.01 -1.97
N ASP A 138 -19.70 13.15 -1.33
CA ASP A 138 -19.85 12.99 0.13
C ASP A 138 -19.43 11.60 0.62
N HIS A 139 -19.60 10.59 -0.23
CA HIS A 139 -19.27 9.20 0.08
C HIS A 139 -17.84 8.79 -0.28
N TRP A 140 -17.06 9.65 -0.93
CA TRP A 140 -15.71 9.31 -1.40
C TRP A 140 -14.64 9.49 -0.33
N SER A 141 -13.87 8.44 -0.07
CA SER A 141 -12.62 8.59 0.67
C SER A 141 -11.52 9.17 -0.22
N LYS A 142 -10.54 9.85 0.39
CA LYS A 142 -9.36 10.38 -0.31
C LYS A 142 -8.59 9.25 -1.02
N VAL A 143 -8.46 8.09 -0.36
CA VAL A 143 -7.82 6.89 -0.91
C VAL A 143 -8.51 6.41 -2.19
N GLN A 144 -9.85 6.36 -2.21
CA GLN A 144 -10.59 5.94 -3.41
C GLN A 144 -10.42 6.91 -4.56
N LEU A 145 -10.50 8.22 -4.27
CA LEU A 145 -10.33 9.26 -5.28
C LEU A 145 -8.92 9.24 -5.88
N VAL A 146 -7.88 9.18 -5.05
CA VAL A 146 -6.48 9.10 -5.52
C VAL A 146 -6.22 7.80 -6.29
N SER A 147 -6.71 6.65 -5.81
CA SER A 147 -6.63 5.39 -6.56
C SER A 147 -7.31 5.47 -7.93
N ALA A 148 -8.48 6.12 -8.02
CA ALA A 148 -9.20 6.32 -9.27
C ALA A 148 -8.43 7.23 -10.24
N THR A 149 -7.83 8.32 -9.76
CA THR A 149 -7.02 9.22 -10.59
C THR A 149 -5.79 8.50 -11.15
N ILE A 150 -5.08 7.73 -10.31
CA ILE A 150 -3.94 6.91 -10.77
C ILE A 150 -4.39 5.85 -11.78
N TRP A 151 -5.55 5.23 -11.55
CA TRP A 151 -6.11 4.24 -12.47
C TRP A 151 -6.47 4.86 -13.82
N LYS A 152 -7.15 6.01 -13.83
CA LYS A 152 -7.44 6.77 -15.04
C LYS A 152 -6.16 7.11 -15.80
N ALA A 153 -5.12 7.60 -15.11
CA ALA A 153 -3.84 7.90 -15.75
C ALA A 153 -3.21 6.66 -16.41
N ARG A 154 -3.33 5.46 -15.82
CA ARG A 154 -2.91 4.20 -16.48
C ARG A 154 -3.75 3.86 -17.70
N ILE A 155 -5.06 4.11 -17.68
CA ILE A 155 -5.92 3.96 -18.86
C ILE A 155 -5.47 4.93 -19.98
N SER A 156 -5.12 6.17 -19.64
CA SER A 156 -4.59 7.15 -20.59
C SER A 156 -3.25 6.71 -21.22
N VAL A 157 -2.37 6.07 -20.44
CA VAL A 157 -1.13 5.45 -20.96
C VAL A 157 -1.44 4.37 -22.00
N ASP A 158 -2.39 3.47 -21.71
CA ASP A 158 -2.80 2.40 -22.64
C ASP A 158 -3.33 2.99 -23.97
N TRP A 159 -4.08 4.09 -23.91
CA TRP A 159 -4.51 4.84 -25.11
C TRP A 159 -3.35 5.46 -25.88
N ALA A 160 -2.43 6.14 -25.19
CA ALA A 160 -1.28 6.79 -25.82
C ALA A 160 -0.37 5.78 -26.52
N ASN A 161 -0.31 4.55 -26.00
CA ASN A 161 0.42 3.43 -26.59
C ASN A 161 -0.36 2.67 -27.68
N ASN A 162 -1.52 3.18 -28.15
CA ASN A 162 -2.41 2.53 -29.12
C ASN A 162 -2.84 1.10 -28.73
N ASN A 163 -2.98 0.85 -27.43
CA ASN A 163 -3.39 -0.43 -26.88
C ASN A 163 -4.56 -0.27 -25.87
N PRO A 164 -5.69 0.32 -26.28
CA PRO A 164 -6.83 0.47 -25.39
C PRO A 164 -7.36 -0.90 -24.97
N ARG A 165 -7.43 -1.15 -23.66
CA ARG A 165 -7.85 -2.42 -23.08
C ARG A 165 -8.66 -2.23 -21.80
N ASP A 166 -9.53 -3.18 -21.52
CA ASP A 166 -10.23 -3.24 -20.23
C ASP A 166 -9.23 -3.36 -19.10
N SER A 167 -9.62 -2.90 -17.92
CA SER A 167 -8.75 -2.94 -16.75
C SER A 167 -9.48 -3.40 -15.48
N ILE A 168 -8.69 -3.93 -14.56
CA ILE A 168 -9.16 -4.31 -13.23
C ILE A 168 -8.21 -3.79 -12.16
N LEU A 169 -8.76 -3.02 -11.22
CA LEU A 169 -8.04 -2.62 -10.01
C LEU A 169 -8.25 -3.67 -8.92
N LEU A 170 -7.16 -4.26 -8.45
CA LEU A 170 -7.12 -5.12 -7.27
C LEU A 170 -6.62 -4.30 -6.08
N GLN A 171 -7.53 -3.92 -5.19
CA GLN A 171 -7.21 -3.13 -4.01
C GLN A 171 -7.12 -4.00 -2.76
N ALA A 172 -6.01 -3.89 -2.02
CA ALA A 172 -5.85 -4.61 -0.75
C ALA A 172 -6.76 -4.01 0.34
N VAL A 173 -7.49 -4.87 1.06
CA VAL A 173 -8.42 -4.49 2.14
C VAL A 173 -8.02 -5.20 3.43
N ASN A 174 -7.64 -4.43 4.45
CA ASN A 174 -7.38 -4.93 5.80
C ASN A 174 -8.66 -5.52 6.42
N LEU A 175 -8.58 -6.74 6.95
CA LEU A 175 -9.70 -7.48 7.57
C LEU A 175 -9.85 -7.21 9.07
N ARG A 176 -8.83 -6.66 9.73
CA ARG A 176 -8.88 -6.35 11.17
C ARG A 176 -10.06 -5.42 11.46
N GLY A 177 -10.89 -5.80 12.43
CA GLY A 177 -12.10 -5.07 12.80
C GLY A 177 -13.24 -5.10 11.77
N LYS A 178 -13.17 -5.94 10.72
CA LYS A 178 -14.17 -5.97 9.63
C LYS A 178 -14.78 -7.35 9.37
N THR A 179 -14.63 -8.29 10.30
CA THR A 179 -15.10 -9.68 10.17
C THR A 179 -16.10 -10.04 11.27
N MET A 180 -16.97 -11.03 11.04
CA MET A 180 -17.95 -11.48 12.04
C MET A 180 -17.25 -12.04 13.27
N SER A 181 -16.29 -12.93 13.05
CA SER A 181 -15.36 -13.34 14.10
C SER A 181 -14.27 -12.27 14.17
N LEU A 182 -14.33 -11.42 15.20
CA LEU A 182 -13.52 -10.22 15.32
C LEU A 182 -12.02 -10.57 15.29
N ILE A 183 -11.29 -9.99 14.34
CA ILE A 183 -9.82 -10.00 14.32
C ILE A 183 -9.34 -8.70 14.98
N PRO A 184 -8.66 -8.75 16.14
CA PRO A 184 -8.14 -7.58 16.83
C PRO A 184 -7.24 -6.68 15.97
N LYS A 185 -7.23 -5.38 16.27
CA LYS A 185 -6.43 -4.35 15.58
C LYS A 185 -4.92 -4.66 15.56
N HIS A 186 -4.42 -5.30 16.61
CA HIS A 186 -2.99 -5.60 16.78
C HIS A 186 -2.65 -7.08 16.59
N SER A 187 -3.54 -7.85 15.96
CA SER A 187 -3.23 -9.23 15.57
C SER A 187 -2.07 -9.28 14.58
N CYS A 188 -1.09 -10.14 14.86
CA CYS A 188 0.10 -10.34 14.05
C CYS A 188 -0.18 -11.33 12.91
N GLY A 189 0.25 -11.00 11.69
CA GLY A 189 0.06 -11.85 10.53
C GLY A 189 -0.54 -11.11 9.34
N ASN A 190 -0.82 -11.87 8.27
CA ASN A 190 -1.52 -11.35 7.10
C ASN A 190 -3.04 -11.44 7.30
N PHE A 191 -3.69 -10.30 7.55
CA PHE A 191 -5.15 -10.22 7.65
C PHE A 191 -5.71 -9.24 6.63
N TRP A 192 -5.69 -9.65 5.37
CA TRP A 192 -6.16 -8.84 4.25
C TRP A 192 -6.77 -9.71 3.14
N GLY A 193 -7.48 -9.09 2.20
CA GLY A 193 -8.00 -9.70 0.98
C GLY A 193 -8.15 -8.66 -0.13
N PHE A 194 -8.40 -9.08 -1.37
CA PHE A 194 -8.59 -8.14 -2.48
C PHE A 194 -10.06 -7.70 -2.63
N CYS A 195 -10.23 -6.43 -2.98
CA CYS A 195 -11.41 -5.91 -3.66
C CYS A 195 -11.07 -5.74 -5.13
N ALA A 196 -11.78 -6.45 -6.02
CA ALA A 196 -11.60 -6.34 -7.45
C ALA A 196 -12.66 -5.42 -8.06
N THR A 197 -12.23 -4.39 -8.78
CA THR A 197 -13.13 -3.44 -9.48
C THR A 197 -12.76 -3.39 -10.95
N LYS A 198 -13.73 -3.61 -11.84
CA LYS A 198 -13.53 -3.60 -13.30
C LYS A 198 -13.91 -2.25 -13.91
N ALA A 199 -13.18 -1.85 -14.93
CA ALA A 199 -13.41 -0.67 -15.75
C ALA A 199 -13.20 -1.00 -17.23
N GLY A 200 -13.93 -0.28 -18.08
CA GLY A 200 -13.68 -0.31 -19.52
C GLY A 200 -12.46 0.55 -19.92
N THR A 201 -12.35 0.81 -21.21
CA THR A 201 -11.28 1.63 -21.80
C THR A 201 -11.49 3.13 -21.65
N ILE A 202 -12.71 3.60 -21.37
CA ILE A 202 -13.05 5.01 -21.22
C ILE A 202 -13.83 5.17 -19.93
N GLU A 203 -13.20 5.75 -18.91
CA GLU A 203 -13.85 6.10 -17.65
C GLU A 203 -13.25 7.39 -17.12
N THR A 204 -14.09 8.24 -16.54
CA THR A 204 -13.68 9.44 -15.82
C THR A 204 -13.22 9.11 -14.40
N THR A 205 -12.49 10.03 -13.77
CA THR A 205 -12.10 9.90 -12.36
C THR A 205 -13.33 9.74 -11.45
N GLU A 206 -14.42 10.45 -11.74
CA GLU A 206 -15.69 10.37 -10.98
C GLU A 206 -16.31 8.97 -11.08
N GLU A 207 -16.46 8.42 -12.29
CA GLU A 207 -17.03 7.09 -12.50
C GLU A 207 -16.19 5.98 -11.86
N LEU A 208 -14.86 6.05 -12.00
CA LEU A 208 -13.95 5.12 -11.34
C LEU A 208 -14.04 5.24 -9.82
N THR A 209 -14.11 6.46 -9.27
CA THR A 209 -14.22 6.67 -7.82
C THR A 209 -15.53 6.11 -7.28
N ASP A 210 -16.64 6.29 -7.99
CA ASP A 210 -17.93 5.71 -7.62
C ASP A 210 -17.91 4.19 -7.64
N ARG A 211 -17.36 3.59 -8.70
CA ARG A 211 -17.18 2.14 -8.81
C ARG A 211 -16.32 1.58 -7.68
N LEU A 212 -15.19 2.21 -7.38
CA LEU A 212 -14.31 1.81 -6.28
C LEU A 212 -15.02 1.93 -4.94
N THR A 213 -15.75 3.03 -4.72
CA THR A 213 -16.47 3.26 -3.48
C THR A 213 -17.57 2.22 -3.26
N TYR A 214 -18.34 1.93 -4.30
CA TYR A 214 -19.37 0.90 -4.26
C TYR A 214 -18.76 -0.49 -3.99
N ASN A 215 -17.73 -0.89 -4.74
CA ASN A 215 -17.14 -2.21 -4.61
C ASN A 215 -16.41 -2.40 -3.28
N ILE A 216 -15.73 -1.38 -2.75
CA ILE A 216 -15.16 -1.46 -1.39
C ILE A 216 -16.25 -1.65 -0.35
N LYS A 217 -17.33 -0.87 -0.40
CA LYS A 217 -18.45 -1.03 0.55
C LYS A 217 -19.02 -2.44 0.47
N LYS A 218 -19.23 -2.96 -0.74
CA LYS A 218 -19.70 -4.34 -0.98
C LYS A 218 -18.71 -5.37 -0.44
N THR A 219 -17.42 -5.22 -0.71
CA THR A 219 -16.37 -6.13 -0.23
C THR A 219 -16.26 -6.12 1.29
N VAL A 220 -16.29 -4.95 1.93
CA VAL A 220 -16.31 -4.85 3.40
C VAL A 220 -17.57 -5.49 3.99
N ASN A 221 -18.73 -5.30 3.38
CA ASN A 221 -19.97 -5.97 3.80
C ASN A 221 -19.97 -7.50 3.55
N ASN A 222 -19.17 -7.98 2.60
CA ASN A 222 -18.96 -9.41 2.43
C ASN A 222 -18.00 -9.94 3.48
N PHE A 223 -16.91 -9.23 3.76
CA PHE A 223 -15.96 -9.60 4.80
C PHE A 223 -16.55 -9.52 6.20
N SER A 224 -17.53 -8.66 6.46
CA SER A 224 -18.25 -8.62 7.74
C SER A 224 -18.99 -9.91 8.08
N LYS A 225 -19.17 -10.81 7.11
CA LYS A 225 -19.78 -12.14 7.27
C LYS A 225 -18.74 -13.24 7.48
N VAL A 226 -17.45 -12.93 7.38
CA VAL A 226 -16.37 -13.91 7.55
C VAL A 226 -16.33 -14.42 8.99
N ASN A 227 -16.61 -15.70 9.16
CA ASN A 227 -16.33 -16.46 10.37
C ASN A 227 -15.01 -17.24 10.18
N HIS A 228 -13.91 -16.76 10.76
CA HIS A 228 -12.64 -17.48 10.66
C HIS A 228 -12.61 -18.82 11.43
N ASN A 229 -13.65 -19.12 12.23
CA ASN A 229 -13.82 -20.41 12.90
C ASN A 229 -14.51 -21.47 12.02
N THR A 230 -14.97 -21.10 10.81
CA THR A 230 -15.54 -22.06 9.85
C THR A 230 -14.73 -22.10 8.57
N GLU A 231 -14.77 -23.25 7.89
CA GLU A 231 -14.12 -23.43 6.60
C GLU A 231 -14.67 -22.47 5.55
N GLU A 232 -15.97 -22.23 5.53
CA GLU A 232 -16.63 -21.32 4.57
C GLU A 232 -16.12 -19.89 4.73
N GLY A 233 -15.99 -19.40 5.96
CA GLY A 233 -15.49 -18.05 6.22
C GLY A 233 -14.00 -17.90 5.85
N GLN A 234 -13.19 -18.91 6.15
CA GLN A 234 -11.79 -18.95 5.70
C GLN A 234 -11.69 -18.94 4.16
N LEU A 235 -12.53 -19.74 3.49
CA LEU A 235 -12.60 -19.79 2.03
C LEU A 235 -13.10 -18.48 1.40
N MET A 236 -13.96 -17.71 2.07
CA MET A 236 -14.38 -16.39 1.57
C MET A 236 -13.18 -15.45 1.42
N VAL A 237 -12.26 -15.44 2.38
CA VAL A 237 -11.03 -14.64 2.31
C VAL A 237 -10.12 -15.16 1.19
N LEU A 238 -9.89 -16.47 1.13
CA LEU A 238 -9.03 -17.09 0.11
C LEU A 238 -9.55 -16.85 -1.31
N LYS A 239 -10.86 -16.94 -1.52
CA LYS A 239 -11.50 -16.64 -2.81
C LYS A 239 -11.31 -15.19 -3.25
N SER A 240 -11.10 -14.25 -2.32
CA SER A 240 -10.78 -12.86 -2.70
C SER A 240 -9.45 -12.75 -3.45
N PHE A 241 -8.52 -13.68 -3.21
CA PHE A 241 -7.24 -13.76 -3.94
C PHE A 241 -7.35 -14.48 -5.27
N SER A 242 -8.43 -15.23 -5.48
CA SER A 242 -8.71 -15.94 -6.73
C SER A 242 -9.72 -15.15 -7.53
N VAL A 243 -9.26 -14.14 -8.28
CA VAL A 243 -10.15 -13.41 -9.19
C VAL A 243 -10.53 -14.36 -10.33
N PRO A 244 -11.82 -14.77 -10.45
CA PRO A 244 -12.21 -15.74 -11.47
C PRO A 244 -12.11 -15.11 -12.85
N TYR A 245 -11.33 -15.75 -13.73
CA TYR A 245 -11.16 -15.44 -15.16
C TYR A 245 -10.89 -13.96 -15.45
N ILE A 246 -9.61 -13.60 -15.54
CA ILE A 246 -9.14 -12.34 -16.10
C ILE A 246 -8.64 -12.64 -17.52
N PRO A 247 -9.25 -12.09 -18.58
CA PRO A 247 -8.73 -12.20 -19.94
C PRO A 247 -7.28 -11.72 -20.02
N GLU A 248 -6.43 -12.38 -20.81
CA GLU A 248 -5.02 -11.98 -20.98
C GLU A 248 -4.86 -10.55 -21.51
N SER A 249 -5.86 -10.04 -22.24
CA SER A 249 -5.89 -8.67 -22.74
C SER A 249 -6.21 -7.63 -21.66
N THR A 250 -6.72 -8.03 -20.49
CA THR A 250 -7.10 -7.09 -19.43
C THR A 250 -5.88 -6.58 -18.67
N ASN A 251 -5.79 -5.27 -18.50
CA ASN A 251 -4.78 -4.64 -17.67
C ASN A 251 -5.07 -4.88 -16.17
N VAL A 252 -4.21 -5.63 -15.48
CA VAL A 252 -4.32 -5.85 -14.03
C VAL A 252 -3.49 -4.81 -13.30
N ILE A 253 -4.15 -3.99 -12.48
CA ILE A 253 -3.54 -2.92 -11.70
C ILE A 253 -3.70 -3.26 -10.23
N THR A 254 -2.66 -3.05 -9.43
CA THR A 254 -2.73 -3.28 -7.97
C THR A 254 -2.58 -1.97 -7.21
N ALA A 255 -3.40 -1.80 -6.18
CA ALA A 255 -3.31 -0.66 -5.29
C ALA A 255 -3.35 -1.11 -3.83
N THR A 256 -2.42 -0.63 -3.03
CA THR A 256 -2.46 -0.78 -1.57
C THR A 256 -2.41 0.58 -0.90
N SER A 257 -2.97 0.66 0.31
CA SER A 257 -3.03 1.91 1.07
C SER A 257 -2.49 1.64 2.46
N TRP A 258 -1.39 2.32 2.80
CA TRP A 258 -0.83 2.38 4.14
C TRP A 258 -1.32 3.62 4.91
N CYS A 259 -2.15 4.46 4.29
CA CYS A 259 -2.86 5.55 4.97
C CYS A 259 -3.54 5.05 6.26
N LYS A 260 -3.48 5.88 7.30
CA LYS A 260 -3.95 5.66 8.68
C LYS A 260 -3.17 4.61 9.48
N PHE A 261 -2.16 3.96 8.91
CA PHE A 261 -1.22 3.21 9.73
C PHE A 261 -0.24 4.18 10.41
N PRO A 262 -0.03 4.06 11.74
CA PRO A 262 0.74 5.02 12.51
C PRO A 262 2.26 4.87 12.32
N PHE A 263 2.75 4.89 11.08
CA PHE A 263 4.19 4.84 10.80
C PHE A 263 4.89 6.14 11.24
N TYR A 264 4.20 7.28 11.14
CA TYR A 264 4.70 8.57 11.64
C TYR A 264 4.67 8.70 13.17
N GLU A 265 4.13 7.72 13.90
CA GLU A 265 4.14 7.69 15.37
C GLU A 265 5.32 6.90 15.94
N VAL A 266 6.14 6.29 15.08
CA VAL A 266 7.28 5.47 15.49
C VAL A 266 8.41 6.37 15.98
N ASP A 267 8.54 6.52 17.29
CA ASP A 267 9.55 7.37 17.93
C ASP A 267 10.52 6.55 18.79
N PHE A 268 11.76 6.41 18.31
CA PHE A 268 12.84 5.69 19.01
C PHE A 268 13.62 6.56 20.02
N GLY A 269 13.08 7.72 20.41
CA GLY A 269 13.74 8.70 21.28
C GLY A 269 14.41 9.84 20.52
N PHE A 270 14.45 9.78 19.18
CA PHE A 270 14.97 10.83 18.31
C PHE A 270 13.88 11.78 17.79
N GLY A 271 12.63 11.59 18.23
CA GLY A 271 11.46 12.26 17.69
C GLY A 271 10.77 11.44 16.59
N LYS A 272 9.58 11.91 16.20
CA LYS A 272 8.78 11.28 15.14
C LYS A 272 9.45 11.38 13.76
N PRO A 273 9.23 10.41 12.85
CA PRO A 273 9.83 10.43 11.53
C PRO A 273 9.39 11.67 10.75
N THR A 274 10.34 12.38 10.14
CA THR A 274 10.04 13.50 9.23
C THR A 274 9.44 13.02 7.91
N TRP A 275 9.76 11.79 7.52
CA TRP A 275 9.28 11.17 6.28
C TRP A 275 9.23 9.65 6.42
N VAL A 276 8.24 9.03 5.81
CA VAL A 276 8.10 7.58 5.69
C VAL A 276 7.85 7.26 4.22
N ALA A 277 8.48 6.20 3.71
CA ALA A 277 8.21 5.62 2.40
C ALA A 277 8.04 4.10 2.52
N PRO A 278 7.14 3.46 1.75
CA PRO A 278 7.13 2.01 1.66
C PRO A 278 8.33 1.53 0.84
N GLY A 279 8.70 0.26 0.95
CA GLY A 279 9.60 -0.38 -0.02
C GLY A 279 8.93 -0.57 -1.39
N CYS A 280 9.72 -0.85 -2.42
CA CYS A 280 9.17 -1.17 -3.73
C CYS A 280 8.55 -2.58 -3.75
N VAL A 281 7.34 -2.71 -4.30
CA VAL A 281 6.73 -4.01 -4.62
C VAL A 281 7.00 -4.27 -6.11
N PRO A 282 7.83 -5.26 -6.48
CA PRO A 282 8.24 -5.50 -7.87
C PRO A 282 7.14 -6.25 -8.64
N VAL A 283 5.97 -5.61 -8.76
CA VAL A 283 4.81 -6.11 -9.50
C VAL A 283 4.37 -5.04 -10.49
N VAL A 284 4.16 -5.45 -11.75
CA VAL A 284 3.71 -4.56 -12.82
C VAL A 284 2.43 -3.83 -12.40
N ASN A 285 2.35 -2.55 -12.73
CA ASN A 285 1.20 -1.69 -12.46
C ASN A 285 0.81 -1.59 -10.97
N SER A 286 1.77 -1.67 -10.05
CA SER A 286 1.53 -1.48 -8.63
C SER A 286 1.58 -0.02 -8.19
N SER A 287 0.78 0.29 -7.17
CA SER A 287 0.86 1.55 -6.43
C SER A 287 0.66 1.33 -4.93
N CYS A 288 1.35 2.15 -4.13
CA CYS A 288 1.16 2.23 -2.68
C CYS A 288 0.87 3.67 -2.27
N LEU A 289 -0.23 3.88 -1.55
CA LEU A 289 -0.66 5.19 -1.05
C LEU A 289 -0.29 5.34 0.42
N MET A 290 0.30 6.47 0.78
CA MET A 290 0.63 6.82 2.16
C MET A 290 0.13 8.21 2.49
N ASP A 291 -0.11 8.47 3.78
CA ASP A 291 -0.44 9.83 4.22
C ASP A 291 0.78 10.73 4.04
N GLU A 292 0.51 11.98 3.69
CA GLU A 292 1.52 13.04 3.69
C GLU A 292 2.00 13.33 5.12
N ALA A 293 3.30 13.55 5.30
CA ALA A 293 3.91 13.69 6.63
C ALA A 293 3.35 14.86 7.46
N GLN A 294 3.11 16.00 6.83
CA GLN A 294 2.72 17.25 7.49
C GLN A 294 1.36 17.78 7.04
N GLY A 295 0.50 16.90 6.54
CA GLY A 295 -0.75 17.32 5.93
C GLY A 295 -1.81 16.23 5.90
N ASN A 296 -2.92 16.60 5.28
CA ASN A 296 -4.06 15.74 5.06
C ASN A 296 -4.09 15.19 3.61
N GLY A 297 -2.99 15.38 2.86
CA GLY A 297 -2.78 14.86 1.52
C GLY A 297 -2.43 13.37 1.49
N ILE A 298 -2.17 12.87 0.28
CA ILE A 298 -1.71 11.51 0.02
C ILE A 298 -0.47 11.56 -0.87
N VAL A 299 0.56 10.81 -0.51
CA VAL A 299 1.71 10.54 -1.37
C VAL A 299 1.50 9.18 -2.03
N ALA A 300 1.46 9.18 -3.37
CA ALA A 300 1.33 7.98 -4.16
C ALA A 300 2.70 7.52 -4.68
N HIS A 301 3.12 6.32 -4.28
CA HIS A 301 4.27 5.65 -4.87
C HIS A 301 3.79 4.75 -6.00
N VAL A 302 4.17 5.05 -7.24
CA VAL A 302 3.66 4.39 -8.45
C VAL A 302 4.82 3.77 -9.21
N LEU A 303 4.72 2.47 -9.52
CA LEU A 303 5.68 1.79 -10.38
C LEU A 303 5.22 1.89 -11.85
N LEU A 304 6.09 2.39 -12.71
CA LEU A 304 5.83 2.65 -14.12
C LEU A 304 6.97 2.11 -14.98
N GLU A 305 6.68 1.70 -16.21
CA GLU A 305 7.75 1.57 -17.20
C GLU A 305 8.30 2.96 -17.52
N VAL A 306 9.62 3.09 -17.67
CA VAL A 306 10.28 4.37 -17.93
C VAL A 306 9.69 5.07 -19.16
N LYS A 307 9.35 4.30 -20.20
CA LYS A 307 8.75 4.82 -21.44
C LYS A 307 7.35 5.41 -21.25
N ASP A 308 6.62 4.99 -20.21
CA ASP A 308 5.22 5.36 -19.97
C ASP A 308 5.07 6.60 -19.07
N VAL A 309 6.16 7.00 -18.40
CA VAL A 309 6.18 8.16 -17.48
C VAL A 309 5.61 9.43 -18.12
N PRO A 310 6.00 9.85 -19.34
CA PRO A 310 5.51 11.10 -19.92
C PRO A 310 4.00 11.10 -20.16
N TYR A 311 3.43 9.96 -20.55
CA TYR A 311 1.98 9.83 -20.78
C TYR A 311 1.21 9.82 -19.46
N PHE A 312 1.77 9.18 -18.45
CA PHE A 312 1.20 9.13 -17.11
C PHE A 312 1.21 10.52 -16.46
N GLU A 313 2.34 11.23 -16.49
CA GLU A 313 2.49 12.59 -15.95
C GLU A 313 1.58 13.57 -16.70
N LYS A 314 1.49 13.50 -18.03
CA LYS A 314 0.53 14.30 -18.81
C LYS A 314 -0.92 14.10 -18.35
N ALA A 315 -1.35 12.86 -18.11
CA ALA A 315 -2.70 12.59 -17.62
C ALA A 315 -2.94 13.19 -16.23
N LEU A 316 -1.92 13.22 -15.35
CA LEU A 316 -2.00 13.86 -14.05
C LEU A 316 -2.00 15.40 -14.13
N GLN A 317 -1.26 15.98 -15.08
CA GLN A 317 -1.29 17.43 -15.38
C GLN A 317 -2.67 17.87 -15.86
N ASP A 318 -3.28 17.11 -16.77
CA ASP A 318 -4.64 17.37 -17.28
C ASP A 318 -5.69 17.37 -16.14
N ASP A 319 -5.46 16.57 -15.08
CA ASP A 319 -6.29 16.53 -13.88
C ASP A 319 -5.89 17.58 -12.81
N GLY A 320 -4.84 18.35 -13.05
CA GLY A 320 -4.34 19.40 -12.16
C GLY A 320 -3.67 18.88 -10.88
N ILE A 321 -3.07 17.69 -10.94
CA ILE A 321 -2.38 17.06 -9.80
C ILE A 321 -0.93 17.51 -9.70
N ILE A 322 -0.25 17.55 -10.84
CA ILE A 322 1.15 17.99 -10.95
C ILE A 322 1.23 19.17 -11.92
N ALA A 323 2.28 19.97 -11.80
CA ALA A 323 2.51 21.16 -12.61
C ALA A 323 3.02 20.84 -14.03
#